data_AF-A0A1H0FTJ0-F1
#
_entry.id   AF-A0A1H0FTJ0-F1
#
_cell.length_a   1.000
_cell.length_b   1.000
_cell.length_c   1.000
_cell.angle_alpha   90.00
_cell.angle_beta   90.00
_cell.angle_gamma   90.00
#
_symmetry.space_group_name_H-M   'P 1'
#
loop_
_entity.id
_entity.type
_entity.pdbx_description
1 polymer ?
#
loop_
_entity_poly.entity_id
_entity_poly.type
_entity_poly.pdbx_seq_one_letter_code
_entity_poly.pdbx_strand_id
1 'polypeptide(L)'
;MAVLPDRDGGPARHCWVAGMPGQPEGAYPAVLLGWRQDDRGQWWGRVTYSVPRDLGPAVIDTWVQAGYLKGLRPEPEPPVTSRRRFPN
;
A
#
# COMPACT_ATOMS: atom_id res chain seq x y z
N MET A 1 21.96 -7.68 -11.07
CA MET A 1 21.73 -6.80 -9.91
C MET A 1 20.55 -7.37 -9.14
N ALA A 2 20.83 -8.15 -8.08
CA ALA A 2 19.79 -8.82 -7.30
C ALA A 2 19.18 -7.81 -6.32
N VAL A 3 17.89 -7.53 -6.44
CA VAL A 3 17.15 -6.75 -5.44
C VAL A 3 16.98 -7.68 -4.24
N LEU A 4 17.82 -7.53 -3.21
CA LEU A 4 17.63 -8.22 -1.95
C LEU A 4 16.26 -7.80 -1.39
N PRO A 5 15.41 -8.73 -0.92
CA PRO A 5 14.24 -8.34 -0.16
C PRO A 5 14.72 -7.56 1.06
N ASP A 6 14.07 -6.43 1.30
CA ASP A 6 14.25 -5.62 2.49
C ASP A 6 14.14 -6.54 3.73
N ARG A 7 15.18 -6.56 4.57
CA ARG A 7 15.29 -7.45 5.73
C ARG A 7 14.49 -6.94 6.93
N ASP A 8 13.76 -5.83 6.80
CA ASP A 8 12.97 -5.30 7.91
C ASP A 8 11.63 -6.01 8.12
N GLY A 9 11.30 -7.04 7.32
CA GLY A 9 10.41 -8.15 7.72
C GLY A 9 9.00 -7.80 8.19
N GLY A 10 8.57 -6.55 8.02
CA GLY A 10 7.24 -6.10 8.39
C GLY A 10 6.20 -6.77 7.50
N PRO A 11 4.99 -7.07 8.02
CA PRO A 11 3.92 -7.58 7.18
C PRO A 11 3.64 -6.60 6.05
N ALA A 12 3.38 -7.13 4.86
CA ALA A 12 2.91 -6.33 3.72
C ALA A 12 1.66 -5.55 4.15
N ARG A 13 1.63 -4.24 3.88
CA ARG A 13 0.56 -3.35 4.32
C ARG A 13 -0.22 -2.84 3.12
N HIS A 14 -1.54 -2.83 3.22
CA HIS A 14 -2.37 -2.19 2.20
C HIS A 14 -2.27 -0.67 2.31
N CYS A 15 -2.12 -0.02 1.17
CA CYS A 15 -2.07 1.43 1.04
C CYS A 15 -2.72 1.88 -0.27
N TRP A 16 -2.79 3.19 -0.47
CA TRP A 16 -3.23 3.81 -1.71
C TRP A 16 -2.09 4.60 -2.32
N VAL A 17 -1.90 4.48 -3.63
CA VAL A 17 -1.04 5.36 -4.43
C VAL A 17 -1.91 6.40 -5.10
N ALA A 18 -1.66 7.69 -4.86
CA ALA A 18 -2.49 8.77 -5.41
C ALA A 18 -1.66 10.00 -5.78
N GLY A 19 -2.05 10.67 -6.88
CA GLY A 19 -1.47 11.95 -7.30
C GLY A 19 -0.07 11.87 -7.89
N MET A 20 0.36 10.70 -8.37
CA MET A 20 1.67 10.54 -9.00
C MET A 20 1.67 11.14 -10.41
N PRO A 21 2.73 11.90 -10.79
CA PRO A 21 2.90 12.37 -12.16
C PRO A 21 2.95 11.20 -13.16
N GLY A 22 2.12 11.27 -14.21
CA GLY A 22 2.10 10.25 -15.27
C GLY A 22 1.24 9.02 -14.98
N GLN A 23 0.57 8.94 -13.82
CA GLN A 23 -0.53 7.99 -13.63
C GLN A 23 -1.87 8.61 -14.04
N PRO A 24 -2.84 7.81 -14.50
CA PRO A 24 -4.20 8.29 -14.68
C PRO A 24 -4.79 8.78 -13.35
N GLU A 25 -5.69 9.75 -13.43
CA GLU A 25 -6.30 10.38 -12.26
C GLU A 25 -7.00 9.35 -11.36
N GLY A 26 -6.77 9.46 -10.04
CA GLY A 26 -7.38 8.57 -9.04
C GLY A 26 -6.41 8.06 -7.97
N ALA A 27 -6.93 7.21 -7.10
CA ALA A 27 -6.17 6.49 -6.09
C ALA A 27 -6.19 4.98 -6.42
N TYR A 28 -5.02 4.36 -6.44
CA TYR A 28 -4.85 2.95 -6.79
C TYR A 28 -4.59 2.12 -5.53
N PRO A 29 -5.33 1.02 -5.32
CA PRO A 29 -5.09 0.12 -4.20
C PRO A 29 -3.75 -0.58 -4.43
N ALA A 30 -2.90 -0.54 -3.41
CA ALA A 30 -1.53 -1.03 -3.47
C ALA A 30 -1.15 -1.81 -2.23
N VAL A 31 -0.13 -2.65 -2.38
CA VAL A 31 0.53 -3.35 -1.28
C VAL A 31 1.92 -2.74 -1.11
N LEU A 32 2.18 -2.18 0.06
CA LEU A 32 3.48 -1.69 0.50
C LEU A 32 4.32 -2.87 1.00
N LEU A 33 5.47 -3.05 0.34
CA LEU A 33 6.38 -4.18 0.51
C LEU A 33 7.64 -3.82 1.31
N GLY A 34 8.00 -2.54 1.39
CA GLY A 34 9.21 -2.11 2.09
C GLY A 34 9.44 -0.61 2.03
N TRP A 35 10.45 -0.14 2.74
CA TRP A 35 10.81 1.27 2.85
C TRP A 35 12.29 1.47 2.57
N ARG A 36 12.64 2.61 1.99
CA ARG A 36 14.03 3.05 1.92
C ARG A 36 14.09 4.56 2.08
N GLN A 37 15.25 5.02 2.51
CA GLN A 37 15.58 6.43 2.51
C GLN A 37 16.64 6.68 1.43
N ASP A 38 16.51 7.77 0.68
CA ASP A 38 17.55 8.20 -0.26
C ASP A 38 18.64 9.05 0.43
N ASP A 39 19.70 9.38 -0.31
CA ASP A 39 20.84 10.17 0.20
C ASP A 39 20.47 11.58 0.67
N ARG A 40 19.27 12.07 0.30
CA ARG A 40 18.73 13.37 0.72
C ARG A 40 17.79 13.25 1.92
N GLY A 41 17.65 12.05 2.47
CA GLY A 41 16.79 11.78 3.61
C GLY A 41 15.31 11.61 3.25
N GLN A 42 14.93 11.53 1.97
CA GLN A 42 13.54 11.33 1.58
C GLN A 42 13.15 9.86 1.68
N TRP A 43 11.95 9.60 2.20
CA TRP A 43 11.39 8.26 2.28
C TRP A 43 10.69 7.84 1.00
N TRP A 44 10.94 6.60 0.60
CA TRP A 44 10.34 5.92 -0.53
C TRP A 44 9.77 4.58 -0.08
N GLY A 45 8.54 4.27 -0.48
CA GLY A 45 7.92 2.97 -0.25
C GLY A 45 7.93 2.13 -1.52
N ARG A 46 8.29 0.85 -1.42
CA ARG A 46 8.16 -0.09 -2.53
C ARG A 46 6.74 -0.62 -2.56
N VAL A 47 6.02 -0.41 -3.65
CA VAL A 47 4.62 -0.78 -3.75
C VAL A 47 4.38 -1.66 -4.97
N THR A 48 3.42 -2.57 -4.85
CA THR A 48 2.84 -3.29 -5.98
C THR A 48 1.36 -2.97 -6.11
N TYR A 49 0.90 -2.63 -7.31
CA TYR A 49 -0.50 -2.32 -7.60
C TYR A 49 -0.85 -2.59 -9.07
N SER A 50 -2.14 -2.69 -9.37
CA SER A 50 -2.63 -2.88 -10.73
C SER A 50 -3.25 -1.60 -11.29
N VAL A 51 -2.96 -1.27 -12.55
CA VAL A 51 -3.65 -0.22 -13.30
C VAL A 51 -4.46 -0.82 -14.44
N PRO A 52 -5.68 -0.35 -14.70
CA PRO A 52 -6.44 -0.76 -15.86
C PRO A 52 -5.72 -0.29 -17.15
N ARG A 53 -5.65 -1.16 -18.15
CA ARG A 53 -5.23 -0.82 -19.52
C ARG A 53 -6.11 -1.57 -20.52
N ASP A 54 -6.12 -1.08 -21.76
CA ASP A 54 -7.00 -1.56 -22.84
C ASP A 54 -6.83 -3.05 -23.14
N LEU A 55 -5.61 -3.59 -22.98
CA LEU A 55 -5.30 -5.00 -23.23
C LEU A 55 -5.33 -5.87 -21.96
N GLY A 56 -5.74 -5.31 -20.81
CA GLY A 56 -5.79 -5.99 -19.51
C GLY A 56 -5.08 -5.22 -18.39
N PRO A 57 -5.30 -5.60 -17.12
CA PRO A 57 -4.68 -4.93 -15.99
C PRO A 57 -3.15 -5.13 -16.00
N ALA A 58 -2.40 -4.02 -15.94
CA ALA A 58 -0.95 -4.05 -15.79
C ALA A 58 -0.56 -4.02 -14.32
N VAL A 59 0.32 -4.92 -13.90
CA VAL A 59 0.90 -4.91 -12.55
C VAL A 59 2.17 -4.07 -12.56
N ILE A 60 2.27 -3.15 -11.59
CA ILE A 60 3.42 -2.26 -11.40
C ILE A 60 4.04 -2.58 -10.05
N ASP A 61 5.33 -2.94 -10.03
CA ASP A 61 6.19 -2.97 -8.83
C ASP A 61 7.21 -1.85 -8.96
N THR A 62 7.13 -0.85 -8.08
CA THR A 62 8.03 0.32 -8.14
C THR A 62 8.22 0.99 -6.80
N TRP A 63 9.25 1.83 -6.70
CA TRP A 63 9.47 2.73 -5.58
C TRP A 63 8.72 4.05 -5.79
N VAL A 64 7.95 4.45 -4.78
CA VAL A 64 7.13 5.66 -4.80
C VAL A 64 7.50 6.53 -3.60
N GLN A 65 7.64 7.83 -3.83
CA GLN A 65 7.93 8.78 -2.75
C GLN A 65 6.79 8.75 -1.73
N ALA A 66 7.13 8.73 -0.44
CA ALA A 66 6.18 8.51 0.66
C ALA A 66 4.99 9.49 0.65
N GLY A 67 5.18 10.71 0.14
CA GLY A 67 4.11 11.71 0.02
C GLY A 67 2.94 11.31 -0.91
N TYR A 68 3.14 10.35 -1.81
CA TYR A 68 2.09 9.82 -2.69
C TYR A 68 1.40 8.58 -2.11
N LEU A 69 1.86 8.08 -0.97
CA LEU A 69 1.30 6.91 -0.30
C LEU A 69 0.34 7.35 0.80
N LYS A 70 -0.88 6.80 0.79
CA LYS A 70 -1.88 7.02 1.84
C LYS A 70 -2.20 5.71 2.53
N GLY A 71 -2.15 5.69 3.85
CA GLY A 71 -2.64 4.55 4.62
C GLY A 71 -4.14 4.35 4.44
N LEU A 72 -4.62 3.12 4.61
CA LEU A 72 -6.04 2.89 4.88
C LEU A 72 -6.39 3.58 6.20
N ARG A 73 -7.30 4.56 6.21
CA ARG A 73 -7.83 5.14 7.46
C ARG A 73 -9.14 4.45 7.84
N PRO A 74 -9.34 4.24 9.16
CA PRO A 74 -8.86 3.05 9.86
C PRO A 74 -9.59 1.77 9.39
N GLU A 75 -9.12 0.61 9.86
CA GLU A 75 -9.90 -0.63 9.81
C GLU A 75 -11.32 -0.37 10.35
N PRO A 76 -12.40 -0.82 9.68
CA PRO A 76 -13.73 -0.73 10.28
C PRO A 76 -13.66 -1.44 11.63
N GLU A 77 -14.09 -0.79 12.72
CA GLU A 77 -14.21 -1.49 14.00
C GLU A 77 -15.01 -2.78 13.75
N PRO A 78 -14.48 -3.96 14.12
CA PRO A 78 -15.28 -5.16 14.03
C PRO A 78 -16.55 -4.89 14.81
N PRO A 79 -17.75 -5.23 14.29
CA PRO A 79 -18.98 -5.01 15.03
C PRO A 79 -18.77 -5.59 16.42
N VAL A 80 -18.97 -4.78 17.46
CA VAL A 80 -18.97 -5.26 18.84
C VAL A 80 -19.92 -6.44 18.84
N THR A 81 -19.35 -7.64 18.91
CA THR A 81 -20.14 -8.83 19.17
C THR A 81 -20.60 -8.62 20.59
N SER A 82 -21.78 -8.01 20.74
CA SER A 82 -22.52 -8.16 21.97
C SER A 82 -22.61 -9.67 22.14
N ARG A 83 -21.80 -10.20 23.07
CA ARG A 83 -22.06 -11.52 23.61
C ARG A 83 -23.47 -11.36 24.16
N ARG A 84 -24.48 -11.76 23.39
CA ARG A 84 -25.81 -11.97 23.93
C ARG A 84 -25.55 -12.94 25.07
N ARG A 85 -25.54 -12.43 26.31
CA ARG A 85 -25.69 -13.29 27.47
C ARG A 85 -27.08 -13.88 27.26
N PHE A 86 -27.11 -15.14 26.85
CA PHE A 86 -28.31 -15.94 26.98
C PHE A 86 -28.59 -15.99 28.48
N PRO A 87 -29.72 -15.46 28.96
CA PRO A 87 -30.12 -15.72 30.33
C PRO A 87 -30.42 -17.23 30.45
N ASN A 88 -30.02 -17.82 31.59
CA ASN A 88 -30.35 -19.20 31.96
C ASN A 88 -31.86 -19.44 31.97
#